data_AF-A0A151N1F4-F1
#
_entry.id   AF-A0A151N1F4-F1
#
_cell.length_a   1.000
_cell.length_b   1.000
_cell.length_c   1.000
_cell.angle_alpha   90.00
_cell.angle_beta   90.00
_cell.angle_gamma   90.00
#
_symmetry.space_group_name_H-M   'P 1'
#
loop_
_entity.id
_entity.type
_entity.pdbx_description
1 polymer ?
#
loop_
_entity_poly.entity_id
_entity_poly.type
_entity_poly.pdbx_seq_one_letter_code
_entity_poly.pdbx_strand_id
1 'polypeptide(L)'
;MPLLVRGRRVELGRPAGDLLRAHPHLVEKAKVLTSQPAQTVGPKGLLYVQQREFAVTTPADGSVSVLGSEDATTCHLVVLRHTGAFDLQQDDVHLMTYCVTELNDREEKDSHFPIVYGIAVNVKTGEIFHATFPDKGPDEDLRSARTLTGAKMISIYDAETKQLHIGPYFWMPFPHVDFWLEQDDEQILQNLSTSPLAEPPHFVSHIRSTLTFLKDHPFPQYSLFPDRKPRSYKKNEEGLWVQVCSDKI
;
A
#
# COMPACT_ATOMS: atom_id res chain seq x y z
N MET A 1 -18.96 12.44 9.67
CA MET A 1 -17.56 12.88 9.53
C MET A 1 -17.43 13.80 8.32
N PRO A 2 -17.48 15.12 8.48
CA PRO A 2 -17.15 16.04 7.40
C PRO A 2 -15.63 16.02 7.12
N LEU A 3 -15.26 16.24 5.86
CA LEU A 3 -13.88 16.54 5.48
C LEU A 3 -13.65 18.05 5.66
N LEU A 4 -12.61 18.41 6.40
CA LEU A 4 -12.27 19.79 6.74
C LEU A 4 -10.91 20.19 6.17
N VAL A 5 -10.77 21.42 5.71
CA VAL A 5 -9.48 22.06 5.44
C VAL A 5 -9.39 23.32 6.30
N ARG A 6 -8.40 23.38 7.19
CA ARG A 6 -8.25 24.46 8.20
C ARG A 6 -9.56 24.77 8.96
N GLY A 7 -10.26 23.72 9.37
CA GLY A 7 -11.53 23.82 10.11
C GLY A 7 -12.76 24.19 9.28
N ARG A 8 -12.62 24.37 7.96
CA ARG A 8 -13.75 24.64 7.05
C ARG A 8 -14.15 23.38 6.31
N ARG A 9 -15.46 23.11 6.24
CA ARG A 9 -15.99 21.97 5.51
C ARG A 9 -15.72 22.08 4.02
N VAL A 10 -15.25 20.99 3.43
CA VAL A 10 -15.04 20.85 1.99
C VAL A 10 -16.37 20.53 1.30
N GLU A 11 -16.66 21.24 0.21
CA GLU A 11 -17.78 20.93 -0.68
C GLU A 11 -17.35 19.87 -1.70
N LEU A 12 -17.72 18.61 -1.47
CA LEU A 12 -17.30 17.45 -2.27
C LEU A 12 -17.89 17.39 -3.69
N GLY A 13 -18.85 18.27 -4.02
CA GLY A 13 -19.46 18.35 -5.35
C GLY A 13 -18.69 19.22 -6.34
N ARG A 14 -17.59 19.85 -5.93
CA ARG A 14 -16.78 20.71 -6.80
C ARG A 14 -15.57 19.98 -7.37
N PRO A 15 -15.08 20.37 -8.56
CA PRO A 15 -13.81 19.86 -9.09
C PRO A 15 -12.64 20.07 -8.12
N ALA A 16 -11.67 19.15 -8.12
CA ALA A 16 -10.47 19.24 -7.27
C ALA A 16 -9.73 20.58 -7.42
N GLY A 17 -9.65 21.12 -8.65
CA GLY A 17 -9.06 22.44 -8.89
C GLY A 17 -9.68 23.60 -8.11
N ASP A 18 -10.98 23.54 -7.76
CA ASP A 18 -11.61 24.55 -6.90
C ASP A 18 -11.13 24.46 -5.46
N LEU A 19 -11.00 23.23 -4.95
CA LEU A 19 -10.44 22.97 -3.61
C LEU A 19 -9.01 23.53 -3.53
N LEU A 20 -8.20 23.29 -4.55
CA LEU A 20 -6.81 23.74 -4.60
C LEU A 20 -6.67 25.26 -4.68
N ARG A 21 -7.52 25.92 -5.49
CA ARG A 21 -7.59 27.38 -5.54
C ARG A 21 -7.98 27.99 -4.19
N ALA A 22 -8.96 27.39 -3.51
CA ALA A 22 -9.42 27.84 -2.20
C ALA A 22 -8.40 27.59 -1.07
N HIS A 23 -7.48 26.62 -1.26
CA HIS A 23 -6.53 26.18 -0.25
C HIS A 23 -5.10 26.03 -0.79
N PRO A 24 -4.40 27.13 -1.12
CA PRO A 24 -3.05 27.10 -1.73
C PRO A 24 -2.00 26.34 -0.91
N HIS A 25 -2.13 26.33 0.42
CA HIS A 25 -1.23 25.58 1.30
C HIS A 25 -1.23 24.05 1.07
N LEU A 26 -2.30 23.49 0.49
CA LEU A 26 -2.31 22.08 0.08
C LEU A 26 -1.38 21.86 -1.11
N VAL A 27 -1.39 22.79 -2.07
CA VAL A 27 -0.48 22.80 -3.22
C VAL A 27 0.97 22.98 -2.78
N GLU A 28 1.23 23.89 -1.82
CA GLU A 28 2.58 24.07 -1.25
C GLU A 28 3.09 22.78 -0.59
N LYS A 29 2.27 22.10 0.21
CA LYS A 29 2.64 20.81 0.81
C LYS A 29 2.87 19.72 -0.24
N ALA A 30 2.04 19.65 -1.28
CA ALA A 30 2.23 18.72 -2.39
C ALA A 30 3.59 18.97 -3.07
N LYS A 31 3.91 20.24 -3.36
CA LYS A 31 5.20 20.63 -3.93
C LYS A 31 6.39 20.24 -3.05
N VAL A 32 6.26 20.42 -1.73
CA VAL A 32 7.31 19.98 -0.80
C VAL A 32 7.50 18.47 -0.93
N LEU A 33 6.43 17.68 -0.90
CA LEU A 33 6.52 16.21 -1.02
C LEU A 33 7.09 15.76 -2.37
N THR A 34 6.64 16.34 -3.48
CA THR A 34 7.10 15.96 -4.83
C THR A 34 8.53 16.42 -5.14
N SER A 35 9.01 17.46 -4.46
CA SER A 35 10.40 17.93 -4.59
C SER A 35 11.42 17.12 -3.77
N GLN A 36 10.95 16.30 -2.83
CA GLN A 36 11.84 15.48 -2.01
C GLN A 36 12.40 14.31 -2.83
N PRO A 37 13.71 14.03 -2.73
CA PRO A 37 14.24 12.78 -3.25
C PRO A 37 13.60 11.61 -2.49
N ALA A 38 13.31 10.52 -3.21
CA ALA A 38 12.78 9.33 -2.59
C ALA A 38 13.81 8.74 -1.61
N GLN A 39 13.36 8.46 -0.39
CA GLN A 39 14.19 7.83 0.64
C GLN A 39 14.01 6.31 0.59
N THR A 40 15.10 5.56 0.46
CA THR A 40 15.04 4.10 0.54
C THR A 40 14.83 3.66 1.98
N VAL A 41 13.69 3.03 2.26
CA VAL A 41 13.34 2.54 3.59
C VAL A 41 13.70 1.06 3.70
N GLY A 42 14.61 0.75 4.63
CA GLY A 42 15.00 -0.62 4.92
C GLY A 42 13.95 -1.41 5.73
N PRO A 43 14.10 -2.74 5.86
CA PRO A 43 13.09 -3.61 6.47
C PRO A 43 12.92 -3.46 7.99
N LYS A 44 13.87 -2.81 8.67
CA LYS A 44 13.89 -2.68 10.12
C LYS A 44 12.72 -1.81 10.62
N GLY A 45 11.78 -2.45 11.31
CA GLY A 45 10.58 -1.78 11.82
C GLY A 45 9.57 -1.36 10.74
N LEU A 46 9.81 -1.75 9.48
CA LEU A 46 8.90 -1.52 8.36
C LEU A 46 7.74 -2.52 8.38
N LEU A 47 6.53 -1.99 8.22
CA LEU A 47 5.35 -2.73 7.77
C LEU A 47 4.94 -2.19 6.40
N TYR A 48 5.32 -2.93 5.35
CA TYR A 48 4.93 -2.61 3.97
C TYR A 48 3.49 -3.08 3.71
N VAL A 49 2.68 -2.20 3.14
CA VAL A 49 1.26 -2.42 2.84
C VAL A 49 1.09 -2.45 1.33
N GLN A 50 0.64 -3.58 0.78
CA GLN A 50 0.39 -3.73 -0.65
C GLN A 50 -0.95 -3.12 -1.06
N GLN A 51 -1.17 -3.04 -2.37
CA GLN A 51 -2.44 -2.64 -2.94
C GLN A 51 -3.58 -3.54 -2.40
N ARG A 52 -4.70 -2.91 -2.01
CA ARG A 52 -5.87 -3.55 -1.36
C ARG A 52 -5.57 -4.18 0.01
N GLU A 53 -4.59 -3.66 0.72
CA GLU A 53 -4.38 -3.90 2.15
C GLU A 53 -4.49 -2.57 2.91
N PHE A 54 -4.75 -2.67 4.22
CA PHE A 54 -4.53 -1.56 5.15
C PHE A 54 -3.92 -2.10 6.44
N ALA A 55 -3.23 -1.22 7.15
CA ALA A 55 -2.68 -1.49 8.47
C ALA A 55 -2.91 -0.30 9.39
N VAL A 56 -3.11 -0.59 10.67
CA VAL A 56 -3.28 0.43 11.72
C VAL A 56 -2.34 0.07 12.85
N THR A 57 -1.59 1.06 13.33
CA THR A 57 -0.77 0.93 14.54
C THR A 57 -0.71 2.26 15.27
N THR A 58 -0.04 2.29 16.42
CA THR A 58 0.08 3.46 17.29
C THR A 58 1.54 3.70 17.67
N PRO A 59 1.90 4.91 18.14
CA PRO A 59 3.24 5.17 18.67
C PRO A 59 3.66 4.27 19.85
N ALA A 60 2.71 3.59 20.51
CA ALA A 60 2.98 2.65 21.59
C ALA A 60 3.46 1.28 21.08
N ASP A 61 3.30 1.00 19.79
CA ASP A 61 3.86 -0.19 19.16
C ASP A 61 5.39 -0.06 19.02
N GLY A 62 6.09 -0.99 19.65
CA GLY A 62 7.55 -1.07 19.61
C GLY A 62 8.09 -1.85 18.42
N SER A 63 7.23 -2.59 17.71
CA SER A 63 7.61 -3.46 16.59
C SER A 63 7.62 -2.72 15.26
N VAL A 64 6.62 -1.87 15.02
CA VAL A 64 6.46 -1.13 13.76
C VAL A 64 6.74 0.35 13.99
N SER A 65 7.79 0.86 13.35
CA SER A 65 8.17 2.27 13.40
C SER A 65 7.82 3.03 12.12
N VAL A 66 7.62 2.32 11.01
CA VAL A 66 7.31 2.89 9.70
C VAL A 66 6.23 2.06 9.00
N LEU A 67 5.20 2.74 8.50
CA LEU A 67 4.26 2.18 7.51
C LEU A 67 4.64 2.68 6.13
N GLY A 68 4.56 1.85 5.11
CA GLY A 68 4.94 2.24 3.75
C GLY A 68 4.16 1.52 2.67
N SER A 69 4.03 2.16 1.52
CA SER A 69 3.43 1.58 0.31
C SER A 69 4.03 2.27 -0.92
N GLU A 70 4.14 1.56 -2.03
CA GLU A 70 4.75 2.01 -3.28
C GLU A 70 3.99 1.45 -4.49
N ASP A 71 4.49 1.73 -5.70
CA ASP A 71 3.94 1.32 -6.98
C ASP A 71 2.55 1.92 -7.25
N ALA A 72 2.27 3.09 -6.66
CA ALA A 72 1.05 3.83 -6.89
C ALA A 72 1.09 4.59 -8.22
N THR A 73 0.56 3.95 -9.26
CA THR A 73 0.38 4.58 -10.58
C THR A 73 -0.91 5.39 -10.67
N THR A 74 -2.05 4.70 -10.74
CA THR A 74 -3.39 5.29 -10.75
C THR A 74 -4.10 5.19 -9.41
N CYS A 75 -3.58 4.35 -8.51
CA CYS A 75 -4.15 4.17 -7.18
C CYS A 75 -3.70 5.28 -6.22
N HIS A 76 -4.35 5.34 -5.06
CA HIS A 76 -4.11 6.38 -4.06
C HIS A 76 -3.63 5.76 -2.75
N LEU A 77 -2.55 6.31 -2.20
CA LEU A 77 -2.06 5.98 -0.87
C LEU A 77 -2.74 6.92 0.14
N VAL A 78 -3.42 6.35 1.13
CA VAL A 78 -4.21 7.12 2.11
C VAL A 78 -3.67 6.88 3.51
N VAL A 79 -3.39 7.98 4.21
CA VAL A 79 -2.93 7.97 5.61
C VAL A 79 -3.96 8.70 6.45
N LEU A 80 -4.57 8.00 7.40
CA LEU A 80 -5.42 8.58 8.42
C LEU A 80 -4.70 8.50 9.77
N ARG A 81 -4.48 9.65 10.41
CA ARG A 81 -3.79 9.75 11.69
C ARG A 81 -4.67 10.44 12.71
N HIS A 82 -4.89 9.78 13.84
CA HIS A 82 -5.46 10.41 15.01
C HIS A 82 -4.36 11.13 15.82
N THR A 83 -4.56 12.39 16.18
CA THR A 83 -3.54 13.22 16.86
C THR A 83 -3.87 13.54 18.33
N GLY A 84 -5.02 13.10 18.86
CA GLY A 84 -5.48 13.41 20.23
C GLY A 84 -5.70 12.19 21.14
N ALA A 85 -6.07 12.46 22.39
CA ALA A 85 -6.66 11.49 23.31
C ALA A 85 -8.17 11.36 23.02
N PHE A 86 -8.75 10.16 23.22
CA PHE A 86 -10.17 9.90 23.03
C PHE A 86 -11.02 10.82 23.93
N ASP A 87 -11.55 11.89 23.38
CA ASP A 87 -12.70 12.59 23.93
C ASP A 87 -13.85 12.51 22.93
N LEU A 88 -15.08 12.52 23.46
CA LEU A 88 -16.37 12.19 22.85
C LEU A 88 -16.82 13.14 21.70
N GLN A 89 -15.90 13.67 20.90
CA GLN A 89 -16.22 14.56 19.78
C GLN A 89 -16.72 13.78 18.57
N GLN A 90 -17.57 14.42 17.76
CA GLN A 90 -17.87 13.95 16.41
C GLN A 90 -16.57 13.91 15.61
N ASP A 91 -16.34 12.81 14.89
CA ASP A 91 -15.10 12.64 14.13
C ASP A 91 -15.06 13.64 12.95
N ASP A 92 -14.23 14.67 13.10
CA ASP A 92 -13.85 15.60 12.04
C ASP A 92 -12.56 15.12 11.37
N VAL A 93 -12.58 14.96 10.04
CA VAL A 93 -11.40 14.53 9.28
C VAL A 93 -10.76 15.74 8.65
N HIS A 94 -9.54 16.07 9.07
CA HIS A 94 -8.78 17.19 8.52
C HIS A 94 -7.91 16.74 7.35
N LEU A 95 -8.15 17.28 6.15
CA LEU A 95 -7.29 17.07 4.99
C LEU A 95 -6.00 17.87 5.18
N MET A 96 -4.92 17.15 5.50
CA MET A 96 -3.62 17.76 5.82
C MET A 96 -2.65 17.78 4.65
N THR A 97 -2.70 16.77 3.77
CA THR A 97 -1.86 16.60 2.59
C THR A 97 -2.73 16.11 1.45
N TYR A 98 -2.62 16.74 0.28
CA TYR A 98 -3.34 16.36 -0.92
C TYR A 98 -2.37 16.46 -2.10
N CYS A 99 -1.84 15.32 -2.53
CA CYS A 99 -0.79 15.20 -3.55
C CYS A 99 -1.15 14.04 -4.49
N VAL A 100 -2.21 14.25 -5.26
CA VAL A 100 -2.81 13.24 -6.14
C VAL A 100 -3.09 13.89 -7.50
N THR A 101 -3.38 13.07 -8.51
CA THR A 101 -3.78 13.52 -9.85
C THR A 101 -2.85 14.63 -10.40
N GLU A 102 -3.37 15.80 -10.74
CA GLU A 102 -2.60 16.91 -11.33
C GLU A 102 -1.47 17.45 -10.45
N LEU A 103 -1.52 17.21 -9.13
CA LEU A 103 -0.44 17.62 -8.22
C LEU A 103 0.68 16.60 -8.10
N ASN A 104 0.45 15.38 -8.58
CA ASN A 104 1.44 14.30 -8.61
C ASN A 104 1.81 13.92 -10.04
N ASP A 105 1.56 14.78 -11.03
CA ASP A 105 1.80 14.48 -12.44
C ASP A 105 3.11 15.11 -12.94
N ARG A 106 3.87 14.35 -13.73
CA ARG A 106 4.92 14.87 -14.61
C ARG A 106 4.71 14.39 -16.03
N GLU A 107 5.01 15.25 -16.99
CA GLU A 107 4.94 14.94 -18.41
C GLU A 107 6.33 14.70 -18.98
N GLU A 108 6.51 13.58 -19.67
CA GLU A 108 7.74 13.23 -20.40
C GLU A 108 7.36 12.72 -21.79
N LYS A 109 7.80 13.42 -22.86
CA LYS A 109 7.56 13.04 -24.27
C LYS A 109 6.07 12.72 -24.55
N ASP A 110 5.17 13.64 -24.20
CA ASP A 110 3.71 13.53 -24.37
C ASP A 110 3.06 12.37 -23.57
N SER A 111 3.76 11.81 -22.59
CA SER A 111 3.25 10.78 -21.67
C SER A 111 3.27 11.27 -20.22
N HIS A 112 2.25 10.88 -19.46
CA HIS A 112 2.04 11.33 -18.08
C HIS A 112 2.44 10.24 -17.07
N PHE A 113 3.16 10.66 -16.02
CA PHE A 113 3.69 9.77 -14.99
C PHE A 113 3.49 10.35 -13.59
N PRO A 114 3.23 9.52 -12.57
CA PRO A 114 3.29 9.94 -11.18
C PRO A 114 4.68 10.47 -10.82
N ILE A 115 4.78 11.56 -10.07
CA ILE A 115 6.06 12.01 -9.46
C ILE A 115 6.41 11.12 -8.28
N VAL A 116 5.47 10.93 -7.37
CA VAL A 116 5.59 10.12 -6.15
C VAL A 116 4.83 8.81 -6.35
N TYR A 117 5.56 7.70 -6.42
CA TYR A 117 5.01 6.35 -6.50
C TYR A 117 4.81 5.70 -5.13
N GLY A 118 5.58 6.15 -4.12
CA GLY A 118 5.57 5.56 -2.79
C GLY A 118 5.77 6.59 -1.69
N ILE A 119 5.12 6.33 -0.56
CA ILE A 119 5.28 7.13 0.65
C ILE A 119 5.52 6.23 1.85
N ALA A 120 6.24 6.78 2.82
CA ALA A 120 6.37 6.22 4.14
C ALA A 120 5.81 7.18 5.19
N VAL A 121 5.34 6.62 6.30
CA VAL A 121 4.88 7.35 7.47
C VAL A 121 5.65 6.87 8.69
N ASN A 122 6.36 7.78 9.34
CA ASN A 122 6.97 7.49 10.63
C ASN A 122 5.86 7.41 11.69
N VAL A 123 5.69 6.26 12.33
CA VAL A 123 4.57 6.04 13.27
C VAL A 123 4.62 7.00 14.47
N LYS A 124 5.83 7.33 14.95
CA LYS A 124 6.01 8.18 16.14
C LYS A 124 5.76 9.65 15.83
N THR A 125 6.40 10.18 14.79
CA THR A 125 6.32 11.59 14.43
C THR A 125 5.09 11.90 13.56
N GLY A 126 4.59 10.90 12.84
CA GLY A 126 3.62 10.97 11.74
C GLY A 126 4.02 11.88 10.61
N GLU A 127 5.33 12.04 10.42
CA GLU A 127 5.91 12.61 9.20
C GLU A 127 5.63 11.68 8.03
N ILE A 128 5.19 12.26 6.90
CA ILE A 128 4.97 11.58 5.63
C ILE A 128 6.07 12.06 4.68
N PHE A 129 6.75 11.13 4.01
CA PHE A 129 7.84 11.44 3.10
C PHE A 129 7.86 10.50 1.89
N HIS A 130 8.43 10.96 0.78
CA HIS A 130 8.62 10.18 -0.44
C HIS A 130 9.58 9.01 -0.17
N ALA A 131 9.17 7.79 -0.50
CA ALA A 131 9.92 6.58 -0.14
C ALA A 131 9.89 5.47 -1.20
N THR A 132 10.94 4.65 -1.20
CA THR A 132 11.02 3.38 -1.95
C THR A 132 11.35 2.21 -1.03
N PHE A 133 10.92 0.99 -1.39
CA PHE A 133 11.01 -0.18 -0.51
C PHE A 133 11.62 -1.39 -1.21
N PRO A 134 12.90 -1.69 -0.96
CA PRO A 134 13.53 -2.90 -1.49
C PRO A 134 13.01 -4.20 -0.87
N ASP A 135 12.47 -4.13 0.35
CA ASP A 135 11.90 -5.28 1.07
C ASP A 135 10.42 -5.03 1.35
N LYS A 136 9.56 -5.77 0.64
CA LYS A 136 8.09 -5.67 0.68
C LYS A 136 7.43 -6.88 1.35
N GLY A 137 8.25 -7.79 1.90
CA GLY A 137 7.81 -9.03 2.53
C GLY A 137 7.21 -8.85 3.94
N PRO A 138 6.80 -9.96 4.58
CA PRO A 138 6.84 -11.34 4.11
C PRO A 138 5.69 -11.67 3.14
N ASP A 139 5.73 -12.87 2.55
CA ASP A 139 4.67 -13.45 1.72
C ASP A 139 4.24 -12.53 0.55
N GLU A 140 5.21 -11.85 -0.10
CA GLU A 140 4.94 -10.82 -1.11
C GLU A 140 4.11 -11.34 -2.31
N ASP A 141 4.50 -12.48 -2.89
CA ASP A 141 3.78 -13.09 -4.02
C ASP A 141 2.40 -13.61 -3.60
N LEU A 142 2.27 -14.17 -2.39
CA LEU A 142 0.99 -14.65 -1.84
C LEU A 142 -0.02 -13.50 -1.68
N ARG A 143 0.44 -12.37 -1.15
CA ARG A 143 -0.37 -11.15 -0.99
C ARG A 143 -0.70 -10.50 -2.34
N SER A 144 0.25 -10.52 -3.29
CA SER A 144 0.04 -10.04 -4.66
C SER A 144 -0.98 -10.89 -5.42
N ALA A 145 -0.86 -12.23 -5.33
CA ALA A 145 -1.75 -13.20 -5.95
C ALA A 145 -3.20 -13.04 -5.48
N ARG A 146 -3.37 -12.80 -4.18
CA ARG A 146 -4.68 -12.46 -3.60
C ARG A 146 -5.27 -11.20 -4.25
N THR A 147 -4.49 -10.14 -4.43
CA THR A 147 -4.99 -8.91 -5.04
C THR A 147 -5.32 -9.11 -6.52
N LEU A 148 -4.46 -9.82 -7.27
CA LEU A 148 -4.66 -10.12 -8.68
C LEU A 148 -5.88 -11.01 -8.95
N THR A 149 -6.23 -11.90 -8.01
CA THR A 149 -7.46 -12.72 -8.05
C THR A 149 -8.73 -11.95 -7.65
N GLY A 150 -8.62 -10.63 -7.42
CA GLY A 150 -9.77 -9.75 -7.22
C GLY A 150 -10.25 -9.62 -5.79
N ALA A 151 -9.44 -9.98 -4.79
CA ALA A 151 -9.84 -9.86 -3.38
C ALA A 151 -10.18 -8.42 -2.97
N LYS A 152 -11.02 -8.29 -1.94
CA LYS A 152 -11.43 -7.00 -1.33
C LYS A 152 -10.30 -6.39 -0.50
N MET A 153 -10.48 -5.20 0.06
CA MET A 153 -9.53 -4.63 1.01
C MET A 153 -9.56 -5.37 2.36
N ILE A 154 -8.41 -5.60 3.02
CA ILE A 154 -8.31 -6.25 4.34
C ILE A 154 -7.33 -5.54 5.29
N SER A 155 -7.55 -5.68 6.60
CA SER A 155 -6.55 -5.37 7.61
C SER A 155 -5.55 -6.52 7.68
N ILE A 156 -4.26 -6.20 7.69
CA ILE A 156 -3.20 -7.23 7.79
C ILE A 156 -2.47 -7.23 9.13
N TYR A 157 -2.62 -6.19 9.94
CA TYR A 157 -1.83 -6.02 11.16
C TYR A 157 -2.70 -5.81 12.39
N ASP A 158 -2.37 -6.54 13.45
CA ASP A 158 -2.92 -6.39 14.79
C ASP A 158 -1.88 -5.71 15.68
N ALA A 159 -2.15 -4.44 16.03
CA ALA A 159 -1.28 -3.63 16.87
C ALA A 159 -1.31 -4.02 18.36
N GLU A 160 -2.35 -4.71 18.82
CA GLU A 160 -2.46 -5.17 20.20
C GLU A 160 -1.51 -6.36 20.42
N THR A 161 -1.59 -7.36 19.56
CA THR A 161 -0.72 -8.55 19.63
C THR A 161 0.62 -8.37 18.90
N LYS A 162 0.78 -7.25 18.18
CA LYS A 162 1.93 -6.87 17.36
C LYS A 162 2.24 -7.88 16.26
N GLN A 163 1.19 -8.42 15.64
CA GLN A 163 1.28 -9.50 14.65
C GLN A 163 0.79 -9.06 13.28
N LEU A 164 1.53 -9.46 12.26
CA LEU A 164 1.07 -9.46 10.88
C LEU A 164 0.37 -10.80 10.61
N HIS A 165 -0.88 -10.73 10.13
CA HIS A 165 -1.70 -11.90 9.78
C HIS A 165 -1.94 -11.94 8.27
N ILE A 166 -1.39 -12.97 7.63
CA ILE A 166 -1.55 -13.22 6.21
C ILE A 166 -2.45 -14.44 6.04
N GLY A 167 -3.60 -14.24 5.41
CA GLY A 167 -4.57 -15.30 5.17
C GLY A 167 -5.56 -15.56 6.31
N PRO A 168 -6.19 -16.75 6.33
CA PRO A 168 -6.20 -17.69 5.20
C PRO A 168 -6.85 -17.03 3.98
N TYR A 169 -6.27 -17.26 2.80
CA TYR A 169 -6.86 -16.79 1.54
C TYR A 169 -7.50 -17.94 0.77
N PHE A 170 -8.48 -17.57 -0.06
CA PHE A 170 -9.21 -18.47 -0.93
C PHE A 170 -9.33 -17.83 -2.30
N TRP A 171 -8.96 -18.56 -3.33
CA TRP A 171 -9.25 -18.24 -4.72
C TRP A 171 -9.44 -19.52 -5.52
N MET A 172 -10.00 -19.35 -6.71
CA MET A 172 -10.07 -20.38 -7.74
C MET A 172 -8.86 -20.24 -8.68
N PRO A 173 -8.51 -21.28 -9.47
CA PRO A 173 -7.40 -21.22 -10.40
C PRO A 173 -7.49 -19.99 -11.30
N PHE A 174 -6.37 -19.27 -11.45
CA PHE A 174 -6.34 -18.06 -12.25
C PHE A 174 -6.58 -18.39 -13.74
N PRO A 175 -7.55 -17.75 -14.41
CA PRO A 175 -7.88 -18.06 -15.79
C PRO A 175 -6.68 -17.88 -16.73
N HIS A 176 -6.40 -18.90 -17.55
CA HIS A 176 -5.37 -18.85 -18.60
C HIS A 176 -3.97 -18.46 -18.10
N VAL A 177 -3.59 -18.88 -16.87
CA VAL A 177 -2.31 -18.51 -16.27
C VAL A 177 -1.09 -18.87 -17.14
N ASP A 178 -1.10 -20.05 -17.78
CA ASP A 178 -0.03 -20.48 -18.68
C ASP A 178 0.09 -19.57 -19.91
N PHE A 179 -1.05 -19.21 -20.52
CA PHE A 179 -1.09 -18.28 -21.64
C PHE A 179 -0.48 -16.93 -21.27
N TRP A 180 -0.84 -16.38 -20.10
CA TRP A 180 -0.30 -15.10 -19.62
C TRP A 180 1.20 -15.16 -19.36
N LEU A 181 1.70 -16.27 -18.81
CA LEU A 181 3.13 -16.46 -18.57
C LEU A 181 3.95 -16.55 -19.88
N GLU A 182 3.35 -16.99 -20.98
CA GLU A 182 3.96 -17.06 -22.31
C GLU A 182 3.94 -15.73 -23.08
N GLN A 183 3.16 -14.74 -22.64
CA GLN A 183 3.10 -13.43 -23.31
C GLN A 183 4.40 -12.65 -23.16
N ASP A 184 4.67 -11.76 -24.10
CA ASP A 184 5.75 -10.78 -23.99
C ASP A 184 5.42 -9.66 -22.96
N ASP A 185 6.42 -8.84 -22.66
CA ASP A 185 6.30 -7.80 -21.63
C ASP A 185 5.31 -6.69 -22.04
N GLU A 186 5.18 -6.41 -23.34
CA GLU A 186 4.25 -5.41 -23.86
C GLU A 186 2.80 -5.86 -23.66
N GLN A 187 2.48 -7.12 -23.96
CA GLN A 187 1.17 -7.70 -23.73
C GLN A 187 0.82 -7.76 -22.24
N ILE A 188 1.79 -8.08 -21.37
CA ILE A 188 1.54 -8.05 -19.92
C ILE A 188 1.22 -6.62 -19.46
N LEU A 189 2.00 -5.62 -19.87
CA LEU A 189 1.74 -4.23 -19.54
C LEU A 189 0.36 -3.80 -20.03
N GLN A 190 0.06 -4.00 -21.32
CA GLN A 190 -1.18 -3.51 -21.93
C GLN A 190 -2.44 -4.14 -21.34
N ASN A 191 -2.38 -5.39 -20.89
CA ASN A 191 -3.56 -6.13 -20.45
C ASN A 191 -3.68 -6.30 -18.92
N LEU A 192 -2.58 -6.24 -18.18
CA LEU A 192 -2.57 -6.49 -16.72
C LEU A 192 -2.21 -5.24 -15.88
N SER A 193 -1.85 -4.12 -16.51
CA SER A 193 -1.72 -2.80 -15.86
C SER A 193 -2.94 -1.91 -16.16
N THR A 194 -3.24 -0.98 -15.26
CA THR A 194 -4.20 0.12 -15.51
C THR A 194 -3.59 1.32 -16.22
N SER A 195 -2.26 1.38 -16.32
CA SER A 195 -1.49 2.51 -16.87
C SER A 195 -0.18 2.00 -17.48
N PRO A 196 -0.23 1.30 -18.64
CA PRO A 196 0.90 0.54 -19.19
C PRO A 196 2.19 1.33 -19.38
N LEU A 197 2.10 2.62 -19.69
CA LEU A 197 3.26 3.49 -19.90
C LEU A 197 3.86 4.01 -18.59
N ALA A 198 3.09 4.04 -17.50
CA ALA A 198 3.49 4.68 -16.25
C ALA A 198 3.97 3.69 -15.17
N GLU A 199 3.96 2.39 -15.46
CA GLU A 199 4.37 1.36 -14.51
C GLU A 199 5.88 1.42 -14.19
N PRO A 200 6.27 1.07 -12.95
CA PRO A 200 7.68 0.95 -12.60
C PRO A 200 8.42 -0.10 -13.46
N PRO A 201 9.75 0.01 -13.62
CA PRO A 201 10.54 -0.91 -14.44
C PRO A 201 10.43 -2.39 -14.04
N HIS A 202 10.13 -2.68 -12.77
CA HIS A 202 9.99 -4.04 -12.23
C HIS A 202 8.56 -4.61 -12.33
N PHE A 203 7.59 -3.86 -12.86
CA PHE A 203 6.17 -4.28 -12.90
C PHE A 203 5.98 -5.64 -13.56
N VAL A 204 6.54 -5.85 -14.76
CA VAL A 204 6.33 -7.09 -15.50
C VAL A 204 6.96 -8.28 -14.77
N SER A 205 8.16 -8.13 -14.22
CA SER A 205 8.79 -9.18 -13.41
C SER A 205 7.95 -9.52 -12.17
N HIS A 206 7.35 -8.53 -11.52
CA HIS A 206 6.45 -8.73 -10.38
C HIS A 206 5.20 -9.52 -10.77
N ILE A 207 4.55 -9.13 -11.87
CA ILE A 207 3.35 -9.83 -12.39
C ILE A 207 3.70 -11.27 -12.77
N ARG A 208 4.84 -11.52 -13.42
CA ARG A 208 5.28 -12.88 -13.75
C ARG A 208 5.50 -13.72 -12.49
N SER A 209 6.15 -13.18 -11.46
CA SER A 209 6.32 -13.87 -10.16
C SER A 209 4.95 -14.23 -9.55
N THR A 210 4.02 -13.27 -9.56
CA THR A 210 2.66 -13.45 -9.04
C THR A 210 1.86 -14.51 -9.83
N LEU A 211 1.96 -14.51 -11.16
CA LEU A 211 1.30 -15.50 -12.02
C LEU A 211 1.89 -16.91 -11.82
N THR A 212 3.22 -17.02 -11.70
CA THR A 212 3.87 -18.29 -11.33
C THR A 212 3.37 -18.79 -9.99
N PHE A 213 3.27 -17.92 -8.98
CA PHE A 213 2.71 -18.27 -7.67
C PHE A 213 1.27 -18.79 -7.76
N LEU A 214 0.42 -18.14 -8.58
CA LEU A 214 -0.95 -18.58 -8.83
C LEU A 214 -1.03 -19.93 -9.55
N LYS A 215 -0.10 -20.20 -10.47
CA LYS A 215 0.03 -21.49 -11.16
C LYS A 215 0.43 -22.60 -10.19
N ASP A 216 1.38 -22.34 -9.30
CA ASP A 216 1.88 -23.32 -8.32
C ASP A 216 0.90 -23.55 -7.16
N HIS A 217 0.05 -22.57 -6.88
CA HIS A 217 -0.93 -22.59 -5.78
C HIS A 217 -2.36 -22.23 -6.25
N PRO A 218 -2.98 -23.06 -7.11
CA PRO A 218 -4.32 -22.79 -7.65
C PRO A 218 -5.42 -22.86 -6.59
N PHE A 219 -5.16 -23.52 -5.46
CA PHE A 219 -6.07 -23.68 -4.31
C PHE A 219 -5.31 -23.48 -2.98
N PRO A 220 -5.00 -22.23 -2.58
CA PRO A 220 -4.10 -21.92 -1.46
C PRO A 220 -4.64 -22.43 -0.10
N GLN A 221 -5.95 -22.59 0.04
CA GLN A 221 -6.58 -23.12 1.24
C GLN A 221 -6.16 -24.55 1.58
N TYR A 222 -5.66 -25.30 0.60
CA TYR A 222 -5.18 -26.68 0.80
C TYR A 222 -3.65 -26.75 0.85
N SER A 223 -2.95 -25.94 0.06
CA SER A 223 -1.49 -25.98 -0.04
C SER A 223 -0.76 -25.07 0.94
N LEU A 224 -1.30 -23.89 1.26
CA LEU A 224 -0.60 -22.83 2.00
C LEU A 224 -1.15 -22.57 3.39
N PHE A 225 -2.41 -22.91 3.64
CA PHE A 225 -3.13 -22.67 4.89
C PHE A 225 -3.72 -23.96 5.47
N PRO A 226 -2.89 -24.88 5.99
CA PRO A 226 -3.39 -26.07 6.69
C PRO A 226 -4.29 -25.64 7.86
N ASP A 227 -5.37 -26.39 8.08
CA ASP A 227 -6.40 -26.10 9.10
C ASP A 227 -7.10 -24.73 8.95
N ARG A 228 -7.00 -24.09 7.77
CA ARG A 228 -7.55 -22.75 7.49
C ARG A 228 -7.04 -21.69 8.47
N LYS A 229 -5.81 -21.85 8.98
CA LYS A 229 -5.19 -20.86 9.86
C LYS A 229 -4.40 -19.83 9.05
N PRO A 230 -4.43 -18.55 9.44
CA PRO A 230 -3.54 -17.55 8.87
C PRO A 230 -2.09 -17.86 9.22
N ARG A 231 -1.17 -17.35 8.40
CA ARG A 231 0.25 -17.24 8.77
C ARG A 231 0.40 -16.00 9.63
N SER A 232 1.04 -16.15 10.78
CA SER A 232 1.33 -15.04 11.70
C SER A 232 2.81 -14.72 11.69
N TYR A 233 3.15 -13.45 11.67
CA TYR A 233 4.54 -12.96 11.74
C TYR A 233 4.68 -11.93 12.85
N LYS A 234 5.86 -11.90 13.49
CA LYS A 234 6.26 -10.88 14.45
C LYS A 234 7.61 -10.30 14.06
N LYS A 235 7.89 -9.09 14.53
CA LYS A 235 9.25 -8.53 14.42
C LYS A 235 10.17 -9.18 15.46
N ASN A 236 11.36 -9.59 15.04
CA ASN A 236 12.42 -10.04 15.94
C ASN A 236 13.17 -8.82 16.55
N GLU A 237 14.20 -9.06 17.37
CA GLU A 237 15.00 -8.00 18.00
C GLU A 237 15.74 -7.10 17.00
N GLU A 238 16.01 -7.60 15.80
CA GLU A 238 16.63 -6.85 14.71
C GLU A 238 15.62 -5.98 13.94
N GLY A 239 14.32 -6.16 14.20
CA GLY A 239 13.22 -5.46 13.53
C GLY A 239 12.82 -6.07 12.19
N LEU A 240 13.14 -7.35 11.95
CA LEU A 240 12.78 -8.12 10.75
C LEU A 240 11.58 -9.04 11.03
N TRP A 241 10.77 -9.31 10.01
CA TRP A 241 9.63 -10.22 10.14
C TRP A 241 10.08 -11.67 10.23
N VAL A 242 9.62 -12.38 11.26
CA VAL A 242 9.82 -13.82 11.44
C VAL A 242 8.48 -14.50 11.64
N GLN A 243 8.30 -15.67 11.02
CA GLN A 243 7.07 -16.43 11.13
C GLN A 243 6.94 -16.99 12.56
N VAL A 244 5.76 -16.80 13.16
CA VAL A 244 5.41 -17.41 14.43
C VAL A 244 5.02 -18.86 14.13
N CYS A 245 5.88 -19.81 14.49
CA CYS A 245 5.51 -21.23 14.45
C CYS A 245 4.31 -21.44 15.38
N SER A 246 3.22 -22.03 14.88
CA SER A 246 2.23 -22.59 15.79
C SER A 246 2.86 -23.84 16.40
N ASP A 247 3.27 -23.78 17.66
CA ASP A 247 3.60 -24.98 18.39
C ASP A 247 2.38 -25.92 18.29
N LYS A 248 2.56 -27.03 17.59
CA LYS A 248 1.63 -28.15 17.69
C LYS A 248 1.81 -28.70 19.09
N ILE A 249 0.95 -28.27 20.02
CA ILE A 249 0.69 -28.99 21.27
C ILE A 249 -0.18 -30.20 20.94
#